data_AF-A0A2T0KIU3-F1
#
_entry.id   AF-A0A2T0KIU3-F1
#
_cell.length_a   1.000
_cell.length_b   1.000
_cell.length_c   1.000
_cell.angle_alpha   90.00
_cell.angle_beta   90.00
_cell.angle_gamma   90.00
#
_symmetry.space_group_name_H-M   'P 1'
#
loop_
_entity.id
_entity.type
_entity.pdbx_description
1 polymer ?
#
loop_
_entity_poly.entity_id
_entity_poly.type
_entity_poly.pdbx_seq_one_letter_code
_entity_poly.pdbx_strand_id
1 'polypeptide(L)'
;MREMTAEKAATEIRQAYGTWKTQGGEGWMRTVEIFRRADLSLDEAAAGVRHLLRTEPTFTAAHDPARLEQTEDDRACQIPLGRDTVGLVVWG
;
A
#
# COMPACT_ATOMS: atom_id res chain seq x y z
N MET A 1 3.15 -18.25 15.05
CA MET A 1 2.29 -17.26 14.39
C MET A 1 3.01 -15.92 14.54
N ARG A 2 3.48 -15.27 13.46
CA ARG A 2 4.06 -13.93 13.59
C ARG A 2 2.89 -12.98 13.91
N GLU A 3 2.89 -12.36 15.09
CA GLU A 3 1.97 -11.25 15.35
C GLU A 3 2.47 -10.03 14.57
N MET A 4 1.83 -9.77 13.43
CA MET A 4 2.03 -8.58 12.64
C MET A 4 1.17 -7.45 13.20
N THR A 5 1.81 -6.40 13.72
CA THR A 5 1.11 -5.21 14.19
C THR A 5 0.96 -4.19 13.07
N ALA A 6 0.02 -3.26 13.19
CA ALA A 6 -0.17 -2.18 12.22
C ALA A 6 1.10 -1.33 12.01
N GLU A 7 1.88 -1.10 13.07
CA GLU A 7 3.14 -0.36 13.02
C GLU A 7 4.24 -1.14 12.26
N LYS A 8 4.33 -2.46 12.48
CA LYS A 8 5.26 -3.31 11.73
C LYS A 8 4.86 -3.36 10.26
N ALA A 9 3.58 -3.59 9.96
CA ALA A 9 3.08 -3.55 8.59
C ALA A 9 3.37 -2.18 7.92
N ALA A 10 3.17 -1.07 8.63
CA ALA A 10 3.52 0.26 8.15
C ALA A 10 5.02 0.40 7.82
N THR A 11 5.88 -0.18 8.65
CA THR A 11 7.34 -0.20 8.43
C THR A 11 7.70 -1.00 7.18
N GLU A 12 7.13 -2.19 6.99
CA GLU A 12 7.35 -3.02 5.79
C GLU A 12 6.87 -2.30 4.52
N ILE A 13 5.70 -1.64 4.57
CA ILE A 13 5.18 -0.87 3.43
C ILE A 13 6.13 0.30 3.09
N ARG A 14 6.66 0.99 4.10
CA ARG A 14 7.63 2.08 3.92
C ARG A 14 8.93 1.58 3.30
N GLN A 15 9.42 0.42 3.74
CA GLN A 15 10.61 -0.20 3.16
C GLN A 15 10.37 -0.61 1.70
N ALA A 16 9.24 -1.27 1.41
CA ALA A 16 8.87 -1.67 0.05
C ALA A 16 8.81 -0.47 -0.91
N TYR A 17 8.20 0.63 -0.48
CA TYR A 17 8.16 1.88 -1.24
C TYR A 17 9.55 2.51 -1.41
N GLY A 18 10.36 2.53 -0.35
CA GLY A 18 11.75 3.01 -0.40
C GLY A 18 12.58 2.25 -1.44
N THR A 19 12.53 0.93 -1.41
CA THR A 19 13.20 0.08 -2.40
C THR A 19 12.68 0.35 -3.82
N TRP A 20 11.36 0.50 -3.99
CA TRP A 20 10.76 0.84 -5.29
C TRP A 20 11.26 2.18 -5.82
N LYS A 21 11.29 3.21 -4.98
CA LYS A 21 11.80 4.55 -5.33
C LYS A 21 13.29 4.50 -5.71
N THR A 22 14.11 3.73 -4.99
CA THR A 22 15.54 3.55 -5.35
C THR A 22 15.77 2.80 -6.66
N GLN A 23 14.80 2.00 -7.11
CA GLN A 23 14.84 1.29 -8.39
C GLN A 23 14.35 2.16 -9.57
N GLY A 24 14.12 3.45 -9.33
CA GLY A 24 13.64 4.39 -10.35
C GLY A 24 12.12 4.50 -10.42
N GLY A 25 11.39 4.01 -9.41
CA GLY A 25 9.96 4.26 -9.28
C GLY A 25 9.67 5.74 -9.03
N GLU A 26 8.79 6.31 -9.84
CA GLU A 26 8.36 7.72 -9.72
C GLU A 26 6.85 7.82 -9.50
N GLY A 27 6.43 8.76 -8.65
CA GLY A 27 5.02 9.05 -8.40
C GLY A 27 4.30 7.97 -7.59
N TRP A 28 3.13 7.56 -8.06
CA TRP A 28 2.25 6.64 -7.35
C TRP A 28 2.69 5.19 -7.53
N MET A 29 2.87 4.49 -6.42
CA MET A 29 3.10 3.05 -6.38
C MET A 29 1.76 2.31 -6.26
N ARG A 30 1.59 1.21 -7.02
CA ARG A 30 0.39 0.38 -6.87
C ARG A 30 0.47 -0.47 -5.61
N THR A 31 -0.66 -0.63 -4.94
CA THR A 31 -0.80 -1.47 -3.74
C THR A 31 -0.39 -2.92 -4.00
N VAL A 32 -0.70 -3.50 -5.18
CA VAL A 32 -0.23 -4.85 -5.57
C VAL A 32 1.30 -4.99 -5.50
N GLU A 33 2.05 -3.92 -5.80
CA GLU A 33 3.51 -3.95 -5.69
C GLU A 33 3.98 -3.96 -4.24
N ILE A 34 3.21 -3.32 -3.34
CA ILE A 34 3.46 -3.39 -1.90
C ILE A 34 3.28 -4.83 -1.43
N PHE A 35 2.18 -5.49 -1.79
CA PHE A 35 1.92 -6.89 -1.44
C PHE A 35 3.03 -7.82 -1.92
N ARG A 36 3.44 -7.67 -3.18
CA ARG A 36 4.52 -8.48 -3.78
C ARG A 36 5.88 -8.26 -3.11
N ARG A 37 6.14 -7.09 -2.51
CA ARG A 37 7.44 -6.72 -1.92
C ARG A 37 7.50 -6.89 -0.40
N ALA A 38 6.38 -6.67 0.29
CA ALA A 38 6.31 -6.62 1.75
C ALA A 38 5.82 -7.94 2.39
N ASP A 39 5.40 -8.93 1.58
CA ASP A 39 4.87 -10.22 2.04
C ASP A 39 3.80 -10.07 3.14
N LEU A 40 2.85 -9.16 2.90
CA LEU A 40 1.74 -8.85 3.81
C LEU A 40 0.44 -9.48 3.31
N SER A 41 -0.42 -9.90 4.23
CA SER A 41 -1.84 -10.17 3.91
C SER A 41 -2.61 -8.86 3.70
N LEU A 42 -3.79 -8.96 3.08
CA LEU A 42 -4.67 -7.80 2.82
C LEU A 42 -5.03 -7.03 4.09
N ASP A 43 -5.31 -7.73 5.18
CA ASP A 43 -5.67 -7.12 6.46
C ASP A 43 -4.48 -6.42 7.13
N GLU A 44 -3.28 -7.00 7.04
CA GLU A 44 -2.05 -6.40 7.58
C GLU A 44 -1.68 -5.14 6.79
N ALA A 45 -1.74 -5.21 5.46
CA ALA A 45 -1.51 -4.05 4.61
C ALA A 45 -2.56 -2.96 4.87
N ALA A 46 -3.84 -3.32 5.06
CA ALA A 46 -4.88 -2.36 5.43
C ALA A 46 -4.61 -1.71 6.79
N ALA A 47 -4.20 -2.49 7.79
CA ALA A 47 -3.81 -1.96 9.09
C ALA A 47 -2.61 -1.01 8.99
N GLY A 48 -1.59 -1.38 8.21
CA GLY A 48 -0.39 -0.59 7.96
C GLY A 48 -0.68 0.72 7.21
N VAL A 49 -1.44 0.68 6.12
CA VAL A 49 -1.85 1.87 5.37
C VAL A 49 -2.69 2.82 6.24
N ARG A 50 -3.64 2.29 7.03
CA ARG A 50 -4.39 3.11 8.00
C ARG A 50 -3.51 3.72 9.07
N HIS A 51 -2.47 3.01 9.50
CA HIS A 51 -1.50 3.55 10.44
C HIS A 51 -0.72 4.70 9.78
N LEU A 52 -0.13 4.48 8.61
CA LEU A 52 0.62 5.48 7.86
C LEU A 52 -0.20 6.74 7.56
N LEU A 53 -1.46 6.60 7.11
CA LEU A 53 -2.33 7.76 6.87
C LEU A 53 -2.60 8.61 8.12
N ARG A 54 -2.47 8.02 9.32
CA ARG A 54 -2.67 8.74 10.59
C ARG A 54 -1.36 9.31 11.15
N THR A 55 -0.23 8.66 10.88
CA THR A 55 1.06 8.99 11.52
C THR A 55 2.03 9.72 10.60
N GLU A 56 1.90 9.56 9.28
CA GLU A 56 2.82 10.11 8.29
C GLU A 56 2.09 11.11 7.38
N PRO A 57 2.22 12.42 7.61
CA PRO A 57 1.52 13.46 6.83
C PRO A 57 1.91 13.49 5.35
N THR A 58 3.09 12.98 5.00
CA THR A 58 3.59 12.91 3.61
C THR A 58 3.12 11.67 2.87
N PHE A 59 2.50 10.71 3.58
CA PHE A 59 1.94 9.51 2.98
C PHE A 59 0.52 9.78 2.49
N THR A 60 0.27 9.57 1.22
CA THR A 60 -1.06 9.70 0.61
C THR A 60 -1.46 8.40 -0.06
N ALA A 61 -2.73 8.03 0.09
CA ALA A 61 -3.33 6.92 -0.62
C ALA A 61 -4.48 7.43 -1.49
N ALA A 62 -4.64 6.85 -2.68
CA ALA A 62 -5.67 7.24 -3.63
C ALA A 62 -6.38 6.01 -4.19
N HIS A 63 -7.64 6.23 -4.59
CA HIS A 63 -8.31 5.35 -5.52
C HIS A 63 -7.53 5.29 -6.82
N ASP A 64 -7.47 4.12 -7.44
CA ASP A 64 -6.95 3.99 -8.79
C ASP A 64 -8.11 4.22 -9.79
N PRO A 65 -8.14 5.35 -10.52
CA PRO A 65 -9.24 5.68 -11.43
C PRO A 65 -9.22 4.85 -12.73
N ALA A 66 -8.11 4.19 -13.07
CA ALA A 66 -7.95 3.47 -14.33
C ALA A 66 -8.52 2.03 -14.27
N ARG A 67 -9.78 1.89 -13.82
CA ARG A 67 -10.46 0.58 -13.65
C ARG A 67 -10.42 -0.34 -14.88
N LEU A 68 -10.31 0.21 -16.09
CA LEU A 68 -10.26 -0.55 -17.34
C LEU A 68 -8.93 -1.28 -17.57
N GLU A 69 -7.85 -0.82 -16.93
CA GLU A 69 -6.49 -1.41 -17.08
C GLU A 69 -6.06 -2.22 -15.85
N GLN A 70 -6.95 -2.40 -14.88
CA GLN A 70 -6.67 -3.19 -13.68
C GLN A 70 -6.70 -4.67 -14.00
N THR A 71 -5.58 -5.33 -13.71
CA THR A 71 -5.48 -6.79 -13.69
C THR A 71 -6.34 -7.36 -12.54
N GLU A 72 -6.60 -8.66 -12.58
CA GLU A 72 -7.27 -9.34 -11.48
C GLU A 72 -6.52 -9.17 -10.15
N ASP A 73 -5.18 -9.23 -10.19
CA ASP A 73 -4.31 -8.96 -9.05
C ASP A 73 -4.47 -7.53 -8.51
N ASP A 74 -4.54 -6.52 -9.38
CA ASP A 74 -4.74 -5.12 -8.95
C ASP A 74 -6.06 -4.96 -8.18
N ARG A 75 -7.12 -5.67 -8.60
CA ARG A 75 -8.43 -5.64 -7.92
C ARG A 75 -8.40 -6.39 -6.60
N ALA A 76 -7.74 -7.55 -6.56
CA ALA A 76 -7.61 -8.36 -5.35
C ALA A 76 -6.76 -7.66 -4.27
N CYS A 77 -5.81 -6.83 -4.68
CA CYS A 77 -4.92 -6.09 -3.80
C CYS A 77 -5.43 -4.70 -3.41
N GLN A 78 -6.66 -4.31 -3.76
CA GLN A 78 -7.21 -3.03 -3.31
C GLN A 78 -7.41 -3.04 -1.79
N ILE A 79 -6.82 -2.06 -1.11
CA ILE A 79 -6.85 -1.98 0.34
C ILE A 79 -8.16 -1.31 0.79
N PRO A 80 -9.02 -1.99 1.54
CA PRO A 80 -10.25 -1.38 2.03
C PRO A 80 -9.95 -0.36 3.12
N LEU A 81 -10.36 0.89 2.94
CA LEU A 81 -10.29 1.98 3.91
C LEU A 81 -11.70 2.47 4.23
N GLY A 82 -12.44 1.69 5.02
CA GLY A 82 -13.82 2.03 5.38
C GLY A 82 -14.77 1.78 4.21
N ARG A 83 -15.34 2.85 3.64
CA ARG A 83 -16.24 2.78 2.46
C ARG A 83 -15.50 2.84 1.12
N ASP A 84 -14.21 3.15 1.17
CA ASP A 84 -13.35 3.36 0.02
C ASP A 84 -12.34 2.21 -0.11
N THR A 85 -11.76 2.06 -1.29
CA THR A 85 -10.72 1.07 -1.60
C THR A 85 -9.56 1.77 -2.29
N VAL A 86 -8.37 1.76 -1.70
CA VAL A 86 -7.22 2.41 -2.31
C VAL A 86 -6.40 1.42 -3.11
N GLY A 87 -6.00 1.85 -4.31
CA GLY A 87 -5.17 1.07 -5.23
C GLY A 87 -3.77 1.64 -5.39
N LEU A 88 -3.57 2.91 -5.00
CA LEU A 88 -2.34 3.67 -5.20
C LEU A 88 -1.88 4.29 -3.87
N VAL A 89 -0.57 4.35 -3.67
CA VAL A 89 0.07 5.06 -2.56
C VAL A 89 1.26 5.88 -3.03
N VAL A 90 1.58 6.95 -2.31
CA VAL A 90 2.75 7.79 -2.59
C VAL A 90 3.29 8.40 -1.29
N TRP A 91 4.60 8.57 -1.24
CA TRP A 91 5.27 9.48 -0.29
C TRP A 91 5.77 10.71 -1.03
N GLY A 92 5.29 11.88 -0.57
CA GLY A 92 5.76 13.21 -1.00
C GLY A 92 7.18 13.54 -0.57
#